data_AF-A0A0N4Y6J2-F1
#
_entry.id   AF-A0A0N4Y6J2-F1
#
_cell.length_a   1.000
_cell.length_b   1.000
_cell.length_c   1.000
_cell.angle_alpha   90.00
_cell.angle_beta   90.00
_cell.angle_gamma   90.00
#
_symmetry.space_group_name_H-M   'P 1'
#
loop_
_entity.id
_entity.type
_entity.pdbx_description
1 polymer ?
#
loop_
_entity_poly.entity_id
_entity_poly.type
_entity_poly.pdbx_seq_one_letter_code
_entity_poly.pdbx_strand_id
1 'polypeptide(L)'
;MANGKVPSDGYDVLRKYTRKANRITHSVGDVVFPFLLHEPSALLHVACVLSISAVFVLGFVFAVRATITIVLYYKGWLFETVGEKPSLPTKLFMALMQVMSKRASFFSYQGLLPWMLPPAVKDTLKTYLETVRPLLNDDEFEKITNQATDFQNTVAAEIQKKLWMKWLISRNYLSDWWKEVVYMRHRSSLIHTNVACADVIYQTTTSNQAARAAFVTLNRQQFCRDIFTKNSMKPISMGGIPLCTTQYSDYHRSLRVPRETSGEITNLSNKLMSVHLSLKSVISGISHRASLSILHGK
;
A
#
# COMPACT_ATOMS: atom_id res chain seq x y z
N MET A 1 9.42 -17.40 45.54
CA MET A 1 8.07 -17.82 45.11
C MET A 1 7.09 -16.72 45.51
N ALA A 2 6.65 -15.89 44.56
CA ALA A 2 5.59 -14.90 44.80
C ALA A 2 4.46 -15.21 43.82
N ASN A 3 3.43 -15.90 44.32
CA ASN A 3 2.21 -16.20 43.58
C ASN A 3 1.38 -14.90 43.44
N GLY A 4 1.65 -14.13 42.39
CA GLY A 4 0.79 -13.02 41.97
C GLY A 4 -0.50 -13.59 41.38
N LYS A 5 -1.54 -13.74 42.21
CA LYS A 5 -2.91 -13.99 41.74
C LYS A 5 -3.35 -12.83 40.86
N VAL A 6 -3.61 -13.12 39.58
CA VAL A 6 -4.30 -12.20 38.67
C VAL A 6 -5.69 -11.89 39.27
N PRO A 7 -6.15 -10.62 39.28
CA PRO A 7 -7.44 -10.27 39.87
C PRO A 7 -8.57 -11.02 39.16
N SER A 8 -9.32 -11.84 39.91
CA SER A 8 -10.46 -12.64 39.41
C SER A 8 -11.64 -11.79 38.91
N ASP A 9 -11.65 -10.51 39.27
CA ASP A 9 -12.77 -9.60 39.05
C ASP A 9 -13.05 -9.31 37.56
N GLY A 10 -11.99 -9.20 36.74
CA GLY A 10 -12.15 -8.93 35.30
C GLY A 10 -12.79 -10.07 34.52
N TYR A 11 -12.52 -11.33 34.92
CA TYR A 11 -13.09 -12.52 34.28
C TYR A 11 -14.57 -12.71 34.60
N ASP A 12 -15.00 -12.38 35.83
CA ASP A 12 -16.41 -12.48 36.24
C ASP A 12 -17.27 -11.38 35.62
N VAL A 13 -16.73 -10.18 35.44
CA VAL A 13 -17.38 -9.08 34.72
C VAL A 13 -17.61 -9.46 33.25
N LEU A 14 -16.56 -9.91 32.55
CA LEU A 14 -16.68 -10.37 31.16
C LEU A 14 -17.71 -11.50 31.03
N ARG A 15 -17.68 -12.50 31.92
CA ARG A 15 -18.63 -13.62 31.92
C ARG A 15 -20.08 -13.17 32.12
N LYS A 16 -20.34 -12.16 32.97
CA LYS A 16 -21.68 -11.56 33.12
C LYS A 16 -22.14 -10.88 31.82
N TYR A 17 -21.28 -10.10 31.16
CA TYR A 17 -21.61 -9.45 29.90
C TYR A 17 -21.85 -10.46 28.77
N THR A 18 -21.03 -11.50 28.66
CA THR A 18 -21.22 -12.56 27.66
C THR A 18 -22.52 -13.32 27.89
N ARG A 19 -22.88 -13.63 29.14
CA ARG A 19 -24.17 -14.27 29.46
C ARG A 19 -25.36 -13.37 29.15
N LYS A 20 -25.26 -12.07 29.42
CA LYS A 20 -26.33 -11.10 29.10
C LYS A 20 -26.48 -10.93 27.58
N ALA A 21 -25.38 -10.81 26.85
CA ALA A 21 -25.37 -10.75 25.39
C ALA A 21 -25.97 -12.02 24.77
N ASN A 22 -25.52 -13.20 25.20
CA ASN A 22 -26.06 -14.48 24.72
C ASN A 22 -27.56 -14.62 25.04
N ARG A 23 -28.02 -14.19 26.21
CA ARG A 23 -29.45 -14.25 26.58
C ARG A 23 -30.29 -13.32 25.69
N ILE A 24 -29.78 -12.15 25.32
CA ILE A 24 -30.44 -11.21 24.40
C ILE A 24 -30.47 -11.79 22.98
N THR A 25 -29.36 -12.35 22.49
CA THR A 25 -29.32 -12.94 21.13
C THR A 25 -30.23 -14.15 20.99
N HIS A 26 -30.30 -15.01 22.01
CA HIS A 26 -31.27 -16.10 22.05
C HIS A 26 -32.71 -15.56 22.09
N SER A 27 -33.02 -14.61 22.98
CA SER A 27 -34.36 -14.03 23.08
C SER A 27 -34.85 -13.34 21.80
N VAL A 28 -33.96 -12.72 21.03
CA VAL A 28 -34.33 -12.10 19.74
C VAL A 28 -34.44 -13.17 18.64
N GLY A 29 -33.50 -14.11 18.58
CA GLY A 29 -33.53 -15.21 17.62
C GLY A 29 -34.76 -16.12 17.78
N ASP A 30 -35.12 -16.44 19.02
CA ASP A 30 -36.22 -17.34 19.37
C ASP A 30 -37.60 -16.72 19.07
N VAL A 31 -37.70 -15.40 18.92
CA VAL A 31 -38.96 -14.68 18.58
C VAL A 31 -39.03 -14.33 17.10
N VAL A 32 -37.91 -13.85 16.54
CA VAL A 32 -37.87 -13.34 15.15
C VAL A 32 -37.80 -14.47 14.14
N PHE A 33 -37.07 -15.56 14.44
CA PHE A 33 -36.88 -16.66 13.51
C PHE A 33 -38.16 -17.48 13.25
N PRO A 34 -38.99 -17.81 14.27
CA PRO A 34 -40.27 -18.49 14.03
C PRO A 34 -41.31 -17.60 13.35
N PHE A 35 -41.35 -16.29 13.66
CA PHE A 35 -42.28 -15.33 13.06
C PHE A 35 -42.00 -15.12 11.56
N LEU A 36 -40.73 -15.03 11.18
CA LEU A 36 -40.33 -14.94 9.77
C LEU A 36 -40.68 -16.21 9.00
N LEU A 37 -40.43 -17.41 9.55
CA LEU A 37 -40.71 -18.67 8.85
C LEU A 37 -42.22 -18.96 8.66
N HIS A 38 -43.10 -18.36 9.46
CA HIS A 38 -44.54 -18.60 9.40
C HIS A 38 -45.28 -17.71 8.37
N GLU A 39 -44.73 -16.53 8.04
CA GLU A 39 -45.36 -15.56 7.14
C GLU A 39 -44.47 -15.28 5.90
N PRO A 40 -44.75 -15.89 4.73
CA PRO A 40 -43.93 -15.72 3.53
C PRO A 40 -43.92 -14.28 3.01
N SER A 41 -44.96 -13.50 3.32
CA SER A 41 -45.04 -12.07 3.01
C SER A 41 -44.03 -11.23 3.82
N ALA A 42 -43.86 -11.55 5.11
CA ALA A 42 -42.92 -10.87 5.99
C ALA A 42 -41.46 -11.14 5.60
N LEU A 43 -41.15 -12.40 5.24
CA LEU A 43 -39.84 -12.77 4.69
C LEU A 43 -39.52 -11.99 3.41
N LEU A 44 -40.48 -11.89 2.50
CA LEU A 44 -40.32 -11.13 1.25
C LEU A 44 -40.09 -9.65 1.52
N HIS A 45 -40.85 -9.02 2.43
CA HIS A 45 -40.65 -7.62 2.80
C HIS A 45 -39.26 -7.38 3.41
N VAL A 46 -38.82 -8.23 4.33
CA VAL A 46 -37.48 -8.12 4.94
C VAL A 46 -36.39 -8.30 3.88
N ALA A 47 -36.52 -9.27 2.98
CA ALA A 47 -35.57 -9.49 1.89
C ALA A 47 -35.51 -8.28 0.94
N CYS A 48 -36.65 -7.68 0.60
CA CYS A 48 -36.73 -6.48 -0.23
C CYS A 48 -36.05 -5.28 0.45
N VAL A 49 -36.32 -5.04 1.74
CA VAL A 49 -35.72 -3.93 2.49
C VAL A 49 -34.20 -4.10 2.60
N LEU A 50 -33.71 -5.31 2.90
CA LEU A 50 -32.28 -5.60 2.95
C LEU A 50 -31.62 -5.41 1.57
N SER A 51 -32.28 -5.82 0.49
CA SER A 51 -31.78 -5.67 -0.88
C SER A 51 -31.69 -4.20 -1.29
N ILE A 52 -32.73 -3.42 -1.02
CA ILE A 52 -32.76 -1.98 -1.30
C ILE A 52 -31.68 -1.26 -0.48
N SER A 53 -31.56 -1.58 0.81
CA SER A 53 -30.53 -1.02 1.68
C SER A 53 -29.12 -1.36 1.19
N ALA A 54 -28.87 -2.61 0.79
CA ALA A 54 -27.59 -3.04 0.24
C ALA A 54 -27.24 -2.28 -1.06
N VAL A 55 -28.20 -2.15 -1.98
CA VAL A 55 -28.02 -1.39 -3.23
C VAL A 55 -27.70 0.08 -2.94
N PHE A 56 -28.42 0.69 -1.99
CA PHE A 56 -28.16 2.08 -1.58
C PHE A 56 -26.77 2.25 -0.98
N VAL A 57 -26.36 1.39 -0.05
CA VAL A 57 -25.03 1.44 0.58
C VAL A 57 -23.93 1.24 -0.45
N LEU A 58 -24.08 0.26 -1.36
CA LEU A 58 -23.10 0.02 -2.43
C LEU A 58 -23.02 1.20 -3.39
N GLY A 59 -24.17 1.76 -3.80
CA GLY A 59 -24.23 2.94 -4.65
C GLY A 59 -23.58 4.16 -4.00
N PHE A 60 -23.85 4.40 -2.72
CA PHE A 60 -23.23 5.47 -1.95
C PHE A 60 -21.71 5.29 -1.83
N VAL A 61 -21.25 4.09 -1.47
CA VAL A 61 -19.81 3.77 -1.41
C VAL A 61 -19.16 3.97 -2.78
N PHE A 62 -19.78 3.47 -3.86
CA PHE A 62 -19.28 3.67 -5.22
C PHE A 62 -19.15 5.15 -5.56
N ALA A 63 -20.19 5.96 -5.29
CA ALA A 63 -20.18 7.40 -5.55
C ALA A 63 -19.05 8.10 -4.78
N VAL A 64 -18.87 7.81 -3.49
CA VAL A 64 -17.77 8.38 -2.69
C VAL A 64 -16.41 7.98 -3.28
N ARG A 65 -16.22 6.70 -3.61
CA ARG A 65 -14.96 6.21 -4.20
C ARG A 65 -14.67 6.85 -5.55
N ALA A 66 -15.69 6.99 -6.41
CA ALA A 66 -15.58 7.63 -7.71
C ALA A 66 -15.18 9.10 -7.56
N THR A 67 -15.84 9.85 -6.68
CA THR A 67 -15.52 11.26 -6.40
C THR A 67 -14.08 11.43 -5.93
N ILE A 68 -13.61 10.61 -4.98
CA ILE A 68 -12.22 10.67 -4.51
C ILE A 68 -11.25 10.36 -5.66
N THR A 69 -11.56 9.34 -6.46
CA THR A 69 -10.72 8.96 -7.60
C THR A 69 -10.62 10.09 -8.63
N ILE A 70 -11.75 10.73 -8.96
CA ILE A 70 -11.83 11.89 -9.87
C ILE A 70 -10.99 13.05 -9.34
N VAL A 71 -11.08 13.35 -8.04
CA VAL A 71 -10.24 14.39 -7.41
C VAL A 71 -8.76 14.04 -7.58
N LEU A 72 -8.37 12.79 -7.35
CA LEU A 72 -6.98 12.35 -7.49
C LEU A 72 -6.45 12.32 -8.93
N TYR A 73 -7.33 12.36 -9.95
CA TYR A 73 -6.90 12.50 -11.35
C TYR A 73 -6.31 13.89 -11.66
N TYR A 74 -6.54 14.89 -10.79
CA TYR A 74 -5.93 16.20 -10.95
C TYR A 74 -4.41 16.13 -10.79
N LYS A 75 -3.67 16.45 -11.86
CA LYS A 75 -2.20 16.46 -11.92
C LYS A 75 -1.60 17.85 -12.13
N GLY A 76 -2.42 18.91 -12.16
CA GLY A 76 -1.93 20.27 -12.43
C GLY A 76 -0.84 20.72 -11.47
N TRP A 77 -0.95 20.30 -10.20
CA TRP A 77 0.03 20.54 -9.16
C TRP A 77 1.45 20.01 -9.47
N LEU A 78 1.59 18.98 -10.32
CA LEU A 78 2.89 18.39 -10.67
C LEU A 78 3.68 19.26 -11.64
N PHE A 79 2.97 20.06 -12.46
CA PHE A 79 3.56 20.87 -13.53
C PHE A 79 3.68 22.34 -13.14
N GLU A 80 3.42 22.68 -11.87
CA GLU A 80 3.67 24.03 -11.37
C GLU A 80 5.17 24.28 -11.21
N THR A 81 5.57 25.51 -11.48
CA THR A 81 6.94 26.01 -11.38
C THR A 81 7.42 25.99 -9.92
N VAL A 82 8.56 25.35 -9.68
CA VAL A 82 9.13 25.28 -8.33
C VAL A 82 9.56 26.68 -7.89
N GLY A 83 9.04 27.13 -6.75
CA GLY A 83 9.38 28.43 -6.14
C GLY A 83 8.35 29.54 -6.39
N GLU A 84 7.41 29.35 -7.31
CA GLU A 84 6.31 30.30 -7.52
C GLU A 84 5.09 29.99 -6.62
N LYS A 85 4.16 30.95 -6.51
CA LYS A 85 2.94 30.76 -5.73
C LYS A 85 2.02 29.77 -6.46
N PRO A 86 1.49 28.74 -5.77
CA PRO A 86 0.66 27.75 -6.43
C PRO A 86 -0.64 28.35 -6.95
N SER A 87 -1.16 27.78 -8.04
CA SER A 87 -2.42 28.22 -8.63
C SER A 87 -3.59 27.98 -7.66
N LEU A 88 -4.70 28.72 -7.85
CA LEU A 88 -5.89 28.54 -7.02
C LEU A 88 -6.43 27.10 -7.06
N PRO A 89 -6.52 26.42 -8.21
CA PRO A 89 -6.90 25.01 -8.27
C PRO A 89 -5.99 24.09 -7.44
N THR A 90 -4.67 24.27 -7.53
CA THR A 90 -3.71 23.49 -6.72
C THR A 90 -3.86 23.76 -5.24
N LYS A 91 -4.06 25.02 -4.82
CA LYS A 91 -4.30 25.35 -3.41
C LYS A 91 -5.55 24.66 -2.87
N LEU A 92 -6.66 24.72 -3.61
CA LEU A 92 -7.92 24.07 -3.24
C LEU A 92 -7.76 22.55 -3.17
N PHE A 93 -7.11 21.96 -4.17
CA PHE A 93 -6.81 20.53 -4.20
C PHE A 93 -5.96 20.10 -2.99
N MET A 94 -4.88 20.82 -2.70
CA MET A 94 -4.00 20.50 -1.57
C MET A 94 -4.71 20.62 -0.22
N ALA A 95 -5.52 21.67 -0.03
CA ALA A 95 -6.33 21.83 1.18
C ALA A 95 -7.33 20.67 1.35
N LEU A 96 -8.01 20.26 0.27
CA LEU A 96 -8.91 19.11 0.27
C LEU A 96 -8.16 17.81 0.65
N MET A 97 -7.00 17.57 0.05
CA MET A 97 -6.19 16.39 0.33
C MET A 97 -5.68 16.34 1.78
N GLN A 98 -5.34 17.48 2.37
CA GLN A 98 -4.98 17.56 3.79
C GLN A 98 -6.13 17.19 4.72
N VAL A 99 -7.37 17.59 4.41
CA VAL A 99 -8.54 17.21 5.20
C VAL A 99 -8.79 15.70 5.10
N MET A 100 -8.71 15.15 3.89
CA MET A 100 -8.95 13.73 3.63
C MET A 100 -7.90 12.82 4.28
N SER A 101 -6.63 13.23 4.30
CA SER A 101 -5.53 12.42 4.81
C SER A 101 -5.49 12.30 6.34
N LYS A 102 -6.15 13.20 7.09
CA LYS A 102 -6.16 13.18 8.57
C LYS A 102 -6.67 11.88 9.18
N ARG A 103 -7.63 11.22 8.53
CA ARG A 103 -8.26 9.97 9.01
C ARG A 103 -7.87 8.75 8.18
N ALA A 104 -6.98 8.92 7.19
CA ALA A 104 -6.54 7.84 6.34
C ALA A 104 -5.46 7.01 7.02
N SER A 105 -5.45 5.72 6.72
CA SER A 105 -4.42 4.75 7.12
C SER A 105 -3.49 4.44 5.94
N PHE A 106 -2.39 3.76 6.21
CA PHE A 106 -1.32 3.50 5.24
C PHE A 106 -1.78 2.98 3.87
N PHE A 107 -2.75 2.05 3.83
CA PHE A 107 -3.26 1.46 2.59
C PHE A 107 -4.60 2.05 2.10
N SER A 108 -5.15 3.06 2.77
CA SER A 108 -6.51 3.57 2.51
C SER A 108 -6.72 4.04 1.06
N TYR A 109 -5.70 4.59 0.42
CA TYR A 109 -5.81 5.15 -0.94
C TYR A 109 -5.54 4.11 -2.05
N GLN A 110 -5.03 2.92 -1.75
CA GLN A 110 -4.56 1.99 -2.79
C GLN A 110 -5.67 1.55 -3.77
N GLY A 111 -6.92 1.53 -3.32
CA GLY A 111 -8.09 1.26 -4.16
C GLY A 111 -8.78 2.49 -4.75
N LEU A 112 -8.26 3.69 -4.48
CA LEU A 112 -8.79 4.99 -4.90
C LEU A 112 -7.83 5.74 -5.83
N LEU A 113 -6.58 5.26 -5.96
CA LEU A 113 -5.60 5.88 -6.84
C LEU A 113 -6.06 5.76 -8.30
N PRO A 114 -5.89 6.83 -9.10
CA PRO A 114 -6.17 6.83 -10.52
C PRO A 114 -5.44 5.73 -11.26
N TRP A 115 -6.06 5.22 -12.33
CA TRP A 115 -5.39 4.30 -13.23
C TRP A 115 -4.40 5.09 -14.10
N MET A 116 -3.24 4.49 -14.38
CA MET A 116 -2.23 5.15 -15.19
C MET A 116 -2.65 5.12 -16.66
N LEU A 117 -2.97 6.29 -17.23
CA LEU A 117 -3.36 6.42 -18.63
C LEU A 117 -2.14 6.35 -19.56
N PRO A 118 -2.23 5.66 -20.72
CA PRO A 118 -1.23 5.78 -21.78
C PRO A 118 -1.15 7.22 -22.31
N PRO A 119 0.06 7.78 -22.52
CA PRO A 119 0.21 9.10 -23.12
C PRO A 119 -0.18 9.09 -24.60
N ALA A 120 -0.51 10.26 -25.15
CA ALA A 120 -0.76 10.38 -26.59
C ALA A 120 0.55 10.18 -27.37
N VAL A 121 0.48 9.51 -28.51
CA VAL A 121 1.64 9.26 -29.38
C VAL A 121 2.29 10.57 -29.79
N LYS A 122 1.50 11.55 -30.22
CA LYS A 122 1.99 12.87 -30.67
C LYS A 122 2.79 13.59 -29.58
N ASP A 123 2.27 13.62 -28.35
CA ASP A 123 2.95 14.27 -27.22
C ASP A 123 4.24 13.54 -26.85
N THR A 124 4.22 12.20 -26.92
CA THR A 124 5.38 11.35 -26.70
C THR A 124 6.47 11.61 -27.74
N LEU A 125 6.11 11.67 -29.03
CA LEU A 125 7.05 11.93 -30.11
C LEU A 125 7.61 13.35 -30.07
N LYS A 126 6.78 14.34 -29.75
CA LYS A 126 7.23 15.71 -29.53
C LYS A 126 8.31 15.76 -28.44
N THR A 127 8.01 15.19 -27.27
CA THR A 127 8.95 15.14 -26.14
C THR A 127 10.21 14.37 -26.52
N TYR A 128 10.07 13.23 -27.23
CA TYR A 128 11.21 12.46 -27.72
C TYR A 128 12.14 13.31 -28.60
N LEU A 129 11.60 13.99 -29.62
CA LEU A 129 12.39 14.85 -30.51
C LEU A 129 13.06 16.01 -29.76
N GLU A 130 12.36 16.65 -28.82
CA GLU A 130 12.93 17.68 -27.95
C GLU A 130 14.11 17.16 -27.11
N THR A 131 13.99 15.93 -26.59
CA THR A 131 15.05 15.32 -25.73
C THR A 131 16.27 14.85 -26.51
N VAL A 132 16.12 14.39 -27.75
CA VAL A 132 17.26 13.92 -28.57
C VAL A 132 17.92 15.03 -29.35
N ARG A 133 17.24 16.15 -29.61
CA ARG A 133 17.80 17.30 -30.33
C ARG A 133 19.18 17.74 -29.84
N PRO A 134 19.44 17.94 -28.54
CA PRO A 134 20.76 18.38 -28.08
C PRO A 134 21.87 17.31 -28.21
N LEU A 135 21.52 16.07 -28.57
CA LEU A 135 22.46 14.95 -28.70
C LEU A 135 22.89 14.70 -30.16
N LEU A 136 22.22 15.33 -31.14
CA LEU A 136 22.32 15.01 -32.55
C LEU A 136 22.71 16.24 -33.38
N ASN A 137 23.47 16.02 -34.46
CA ASN A 137 23.67 17.04 -35.48
C ASN A 137 22.40 17.20 -36.36
N ASP A 138 22.41 18.18 -37.26
CA ASP A 138 21.21 18.54 -38.04
C ASP A 138 20.77 17.42 -39.00
N ASP A 139 21.71 16.78 -39.68
CA ASP A 139 21.43 15.68 -40.62
C ASP A 139 20.85 14.45 -39.89
N GLU A 140 21.42 14.10 -38.74
CA GLU A 140 20.93 13.02 -37.88
C GLU A 140 19.55 13.34 -37.32
N PHE A 141 19.33 14.58 -36.89
CA PHE A 141 18.05 15.02 -36.35
C PHE A 141 16.95 15.00 -37.42
N GLU A 142 17.24 15.43 -38.64
CA GLU A 142 16.31 15.33 -39.77
C GLU A 142 15.92 13.87 -40.03
N LYS A 143 16.90 12.96 -40.06
CA LYS A 143 16.65 11.53 -40.22
C LYS A 143 15.75 10.97 -39.12
N ILE A 144 16.02 11.28 -37.86
CA ILE A 144 15.19 10.83 -36.72
C ILE A 144 13.79 11.43 -36.78
N THR A 145 13.65 12.69 -37.20
CA THR A 145 12.35 13.36 -37.37
C THR A 145 11.51 12.66 -38.44
N ASN A 146 12.13 12.30 -39.56
CA ASN A 146 11.47 11.55 -40.63
C ASN A 146 11.01 10.16 -40.15
N GLN A 147 11.86 9.44 -39.40
CA GLN A 147 11.51 8.15 -38.81
C GLN A 147 10.40 8.25 -37.75
N ALA A 148 10.41 9.30 -36.92
CA ALA A 148 9.35 9.54 -35.94
C ALA A 148 8.00 9.82 -36.63
N THR A 149 8.03 10.55 -37.74
CA THR A 149 6.85 10.84 -38.56
C THR A 149 6.32 9.57 -39.24
N ASP A 150 7.20 8.76 -39.81
CA ASP A 150 6.83 7.48 -40.41
C ASP A 150 6.22 6.54 -39.35
N PHE A 151 6.83 6.42 -38.18
CA PHE A 151 6.29 5.64 -37.07
C PHE A 151 4.88 6.11 -36.66
N GLN A 152 4.68 7.43 -36.56
CA GLN A 152 3.38 8.01 -36.21
C GLN A 152 2.29 7.63 -37.20
N ASN A 153 2.62 7.61 -38.50
CA ASN A 153 1.68 7.36 -39.59
C ASN A 153 1.46 5.86 -39.88
N THR A 154 2.35 4.99 -39.41
CA THR A 154 2.31 3.55 -39.66
C THR A 154 1.93 2.76 -38.41
N VAL A 155 2.90 2.32 -37.63
CA VAL A 155 2.76 1.29 -36.59
C VAL A 155 2.19 1.86 -35.28
N ALA A 156 2.35 3.16 -35.02
CA ALA A 156 2.00 3.76 -33.74
C ALA A 156 0.53 3.57 -33.35
N ALA A 157 -0.40 3.64 -34.32
CA ALA A 157 -1.83 3.47 -34.05
C ALA A 157 -2.16 2.06 -33.51
N GLU A 158 -1.55 1.02 -34.07
CA GLU A 158 -1.76 -0.36 -33.62
C GLU A 158 -1.16 -0.59 -32.23
N ILE A 159 0.04 -0.08 -31.97
CA ILE A 159 0.68 -0.15 -30.64
C ILE A 159 -0.16 0.59 -29.60
N GLN A 160 -0.63 1.81 -29.91
CA GLN A 160 -1.44 2.59 -29.00
C GLN A 160 -2.75 1.89 -28.67
N LYS A 161 -3.39 1.22 -29.65
CA LYS A 161 -4.56 0.38 -29.41
C LYS A 161 -4.26 -0.75 -28.43
N LYS A 162 -3.10 -1.42 -28.56
CA LYS A 162 -2.66 -2.47 -27.62
C LYS A 162 -2.43 -1.92 -26.20
N LEU A 163 -1.86 -0.73 -26.07
CA LEU A 163 -1.68 -0.07 -24.77
C LEU A 163 -3.02 0.26 -24.10
N TRP A 164 -3.99 0.76 -24.86
CA TRP A 164 -5.35 0.99 -24.34
C TRP A 164 -6.06 -0.31 -23.94
N MET A 165 -5.91 -1.38 -24.71
CA MET A 165 -6.43 -2.70 -24.31
C MET A 165 -5.80 -3.20 -23.01
N LYS A 166 -4.48 -3.03 -22.82
CA LYS A 166 -3.79 -3.37 -21.57
C LYS A 166 -4.28 -2.49 -20.41
N TRP A 167 -4.55 -1.21 -20.65
CA TRP A 167 -5.09 -0.30 -19.63
C TRP A 167 -6.48 -0.71 -19.14
N LEU A 168 -7.36 -1.21 -20.02
CA LEU A 168 -8.71 -1.66 -19.63
C LEU A 168 -8.72 -2.80 -18.60
N ILE A 169 -7.65 -3.61 -18.57
CA ILE A 169 -7.52 -4.77 -17.70
C ILE A 169 -6.49 -4.59 -16.57
N SER A 170 -5.81 -3.44 -16.50
CA SER A 170 -4.78 -3.18 -15.50
C SER A 170 -4.80 -1.74 -15.01
N ARG A 171 -4.74 -1.57 -13.68
CA ARG A 171 -4.61 -0.25 -13.03
C ARG A 171 -3.34 0.50 -13.45
N ASN A 172 -2.29 -0.25 -13.79
CA ASN A 172 -1.06 0.29 -14.35
C ASN A 172 -0.65 -0.58 -15.54
N TYR A 173 -0.72 -0.04 -16.75
CA TYR A 173 -0.45 -0.80 -17.96
C TYR A 173 1.03 -1.22 -18.10
N LEU A 174 1.94 -0.57 -17.35
CA LEU A 174 3.40 -0.69 -17.51
C LEU A 174 4.07 -1.54 -16.42
N SER A 175 3.58 -1.53 -15.18
CA SER A 175 4.28 -2.09 -14.01
C SER A 175 4.80 -3.52 -14.21
N ASP A 176 3.99 -4.42 -14.76
CA ASP A 176 4.37 -5.82 -14.96
C ASP A 176 5.52 -5.95 -15.96
N TRP A 177 5.42 -5.25 -17.10
CA TRP A 177 6.43 -5.27 -18.15
C TRP A 177 7.72 -4.62 -17.70
N TRP A 178 7.63 -3.50 -16.99
CA TRP A 178 8.81 -2.85 -16.42
C TRP A 178 9.56 -3.77 -15.46
N LYS A 179 8.83 -4.41 -14.52
CA LYS A 179 9.40 -5.36 -13.55
C LYS A 179 10.07 -6.54 -14.26
N GLU A 180 9.38 -7.13 -15.22
CA GLU A 180 9.83 -8.31 -15.96
C GLU A 180 11.04 -8.01 -16.85
N VAL A 181 10.95 -7.01 -17.72
CA VAL A 181 11.96 -6.72 -18.75
C VAL A 181 13.20 -6.08 -18.14
N VAL A 182 13.04 -5.09 -17.26
CA VAL A 182 14.19 -4.32 -16.75
C VAL A 182 14.93 -5.08 -15.66
N TYR A 183 14.21 -5.77 -14.77
CA TYR A 183 14.84 -6.40 -13.62
C TYR A 183 14.91 -7.91 -13.73
N MET A 184 13.79 -8.59 -13.98
CA MET A 184 13.74 -10.05 -13.86
C MET A 184 14.49 -10.78 -14.96
N ARG A 185 14.44 -10.26 -16.19
CA ARG A 185 15.19 -10.80 -17.34
C ARG A 185 16.65 -10.35 -17.40
N HIS A 186 17.05 -9.38 -16.59
CA HIS A 186 18.45 -8.94 -16.54
C HIS A 186 19.36 -10.07 -16.02
N ARG A 187 20.41 -10.38 -16.77
CA ARG A 187 21.31 -11.55 -16.55
C ARG A 187 22.67 -11.23 -15.97
N SER A 188 23.08 -9.97 -16.01
CA SER A 188 24.33 -9.56 -15.37
C SER A 188 24.21 -9.63 -13.85
N SER A 189 25.35 -9.53 -13.17
CA SER A 189 25.42 -9.50 -11.72
C SER A 189 24.48 -8.45 -11.13
N LEU A 190 23.81 -8.78 -10.02
CA LEU A 190 22.92 -7.85 -9.31
C LEU A 190 23.65 -6.63 -8.74
N ILE A 191 24.98 -6.60 -8.74
CA ILE A 191 25.75 -5.40 -8.34
C ILE A 191 25.43 -4.18 -9.22
N HIS A 192 25.01 -4.42 -10.48
CA HIS A 192 24.62 -3.34 -11.40
C HIS A 192 23.22 -2.78 -11.11
N THR A 193 22.39 -3.50 -10.36
CA THR A 193 20.98 -3.13 -10.12
C THR A 193 20.66 -2.90 -8.64
N ASN A 194 21.41 -3.51 -7.73
CA ASN A 194 21.18 -3.37 -6.30
C ASN A 194 21.76 -2.04 -5.81
N VAL A 195 20.90 -1.23 -5.21
CA VAL A 195 21.28 0.03 -4.57
C VAL A 195 21.39 -0.21 -3.07
N ALA A 196 22.52 0.19 -2.48
CA ALA A 196 22.72 0.20 -1.05
C ALA A 196 22.64 1.63 -0.51
N CYS A 197 21.94 1.82 0.60
CA CYS A 197 21.94 3.07 1.36
C CYS A 197 22.54 2.80 2.74
N ALA A 198 23.35 3.74 3.21
CA ALA A 198 24.10 3.67 4.46
C ALA A 198 23.73 4.85 5.34
N ASP A 199 22.55 4.80 5.94
CA ASP A 199 21.97 5.86 6.77
C ASP A 199 22.50 5.89 8.21
N VAL A 200 22.94 4.74 8.75
CA VAL A 200 23.40 4.60 10.15
C VAL A 200 24.91 4.49 10.34
N ILE A 201 25.71 4.49 9.25
CA ILE A 201 27.17 4.24 9.34
C ILE A 201 27.89 5.34 10.13
N TYR A 202 27.39 6.57 10.10
CA TYR A 202 28.03 7.72 10.74
C TYR A 202 27.51 8.03 12.16
N GLN A 203 26.51 7.29 12.65
CA GLN A 203 25.99 7.47 14.01
C GLN A 203 26.53 6.38 14.95
N THR A 204 27.57 6.72 15.71
CA THR A 204 28.18 5.84 16.71
C THR A 204 27.45 5.94 18.06
N THR A 205 26.18 5.54 18.11
CA THR A 205 25.38 5.51 19.36
C THR A 205 25.94 4.53 20.40
N THR A 206 26.65 3.49 19.96
CA THR A 206 27.36 2.53 20.81
C THR A 206 28.49 1.87 20.01
N SER A 207 29.56 1.45 20.69
CA SER A 207 30.64 0.65 20.10
C SER A 207 30.25 -0.82 19.88
N ASN A 208 29.24 -1.33 20.60
CA ASN A 208 28.81 -2.73 20.52
C ASN A 208 27.97 -3.01 19.24
N GLN A 209 28.51 -3.81 18.31
CA GLN A 209 27.85 -4.16 17.05
C GLN A 209 26.54 -4.93 17.26
N ALA A 210 26.49 -5.85 18.23
CA ALA A 210 25.29 -6.64 18.50
C ALA A 210 24.15 -5.76 18.99
N ALA A 211 24.45 -4.75 19.82
CA ALA A 211 23.46 -3.78 20.27
C ALA A 211 22.91 -2.95 19.09
N ARG A 212 23.76 -2.49 18.17
CA ARG A 212 23.31 -1.77 16.95
C ARG A 212 22.44 -2.66 16.05
N ALA A 213 22.86 -3.90 15.80
CA ALA A 213 22.13 -4.85 14.98
C ALA A 213 20.74 -5.18 15.58
N ALA A 214 20.67 -5.38 16.91
CA ALA A 214 19.42 -5.59 17.62
C ALA A 214 18.48 -4.38 17.49
N PHE A 215 19.00 -3.16 17.64
CA PHE A 215 18.22 -1.93 17.50
C PHE A 215 17.65 -1.77 16.09
N VAL A 216 18.47 -1.91 15.03
CA VAL A 216 18.00 -1.82 13.63
C VAL A 216 16.94 -2.88 13.33
N THR A 217 17.17 -4.12 13.80
CA THR A 217 16.21 -5.23 13.63
C THR A 217 14.89 -4.93 14.32
N LEU A 218 14.92 -4.44 15.56
CA LEU A 218 13.73 -4.09 16.33
C LEU A 218 12.93 -2.96 15.67
N ASN A 219 13.60 -1.90 15.20
CA ASN A 219 12.97 -0.80 14.48
C ASN A 219 12.29 -1.28 13.19
N ARG A 220 12.99 -2.12 12.41
CA ARG A 220 12.41 -2.73 11.20
C ARG A 220 11.18 -3.57 11.52
N GLN A 221 11.25 -4.41 12.56
CA GLN A 221 10.11 -5.25 12.99
C GLN A 221 8.93 -4.41 13.47
N GLN A 222 9.19 -3.35 14.23
CA GLN A 222 8.18 -2.39 14.67
C GLN A 222 7.49 -1.74 13.48
N PHE A 223 8.26 -1.22 12.52
CA PHE A 223 7.77 -0.61 11.30
C PHE A 223 6.85 -1.55 10.50
N CYS A 224 7.31 -2.78 10.24
CA CYS A 224 6.50 -3.77 9.53
C CYS A 224 5.21 -4.11 10.30
N ARG A 225 5.27 -4.25 11.63
CA ARG A 225 4.07 -4.54 12.43
C ARG A 225 3.08 -3.38 12.43
N ASP A 226 3.56 -2.15 12.52
CA ASP A 226 2.71 -0.96 12.57
C ASP A 226 2.02 -0.70 11.21
N ILE A 227 2.64 -1.10 10.10
CA ILE A 227 2.04 -1.08 8.75
C ILE A 227 1.10 -2.27 8.52
N PHE A 228 1.61 -3.51 8.60
CA PHE A 228 0.89 -4.69 8.10
C PHE A 228 -0.05 -5.32 9.13
N THR A 229 0.21 -5.14 10.43
CA THR A 229 -0.61 -5.75 11.49
C THR A 229 -1.54 -4.73 12.14
N LYS A 230 -1.01 -3.58 12.56
CA LYS A 230 -1.80 -2.57 13.26
C LYS A 230 -2.49 -1.57 12.33
N ASN A 231 -1.98 -1.41 11.10
CA ASN A 231 -2.44 -0.39 10.16
C ASN A 231 -2.50 1.02 10.80
N SER A 232 -1.53 1.35 11.66
CA SER A 232 -1.51 2.58 12.45
C SER A 232 -0.67 3.69 11.82
N MET A 233 0.07 3.39 10.75
CA MET A 233 0.90 4.36 10.05
C MET A 233 0.04 5.26 9.15
N LYS A 234 0.42 6.53 9.08
CA LYS A 234 -0.18 7.49 8.15
C LYS A 234 0.15 7.12 6.70
N PRO A 235 -0.71 7.47 5.72
CA PRO A 235 -0.39 7.31 4.31
C PRO A 235 0.89 8.06 3.95
N ILE A 236 1.68 7.45 3.09
CA ILE A 236 2.80 8.14 2.46
C ILE A 236 2.22 9.19 1.53
N SER A 237 2.72 10.41 1.65
CA SER A 237 2.24 11.53 0.86
C SER A 237 3.37 12.47 0.46
N MET A 238 3.16 13.18 -0.65
CA MET A 238 4.00 14.28 -1.09
C MET A 238 3.16 15.56 -1.03
N GLY A 239 3.47 16.46 -0.10
CA GLY A 239 2.66 17.66 0.13
C GLY A 239 1.20 17.38 0.55
N GLY A 240 0.94 16.22 1.17
CA GLY A 240 -0.42 15.79 1.55
C GLY A 240 -1.16 14.98 0.47
N ILE A 241 -0.60 14.85 -0.73
CA ILE A 241 -1.14 14.01 -1.80
C ILE A 241 -0.67 12.57 -1.60
N PRO A 242 -1.58 11.58 -1.47
CA PRO A 242 -1.22 10.20 -1.17
C PRO A 242 -0.50 9.55 -2.35
N LEU A 243 0.52 8.76 -2.03
CA LEU A 243 1.27 7.97 -2.99
C LEU A 243 0.87 6.50 -2.93
N CYS A 244 1.15 5.79 -4.03
CA CYS A 244 0.99 4.34 -4.10
C CYS A 244 1.89 3.64 -3.07
N THR A 245 1.32 2.70 -2.31
CA THR A 245 2.05 1.95 -1.27
C THR A 245 2.33 0.50 -1.66
N THR A 246 2.05 0.10 -2.91
CA THR A 246 2.32 -1.27 -3.39
C THR A 246 3.79 -1.68 -3.26
N GLN A 247 4.74 -0.77 -3.40
CA GLN A 247 6.16 -1.14 -3.20
C GLN A 247 6.45 -1.62 -1.76
N TYR A 248 5.67 -1.15 -0.77
CA TYR A 248 5.84 -1.59 0.61
C TYR A 248 5.33 -3.02 0.81
N SER A 249 4.32 -3.49 0.07
CA SER A 249 3.94 -4.91 0.14
C SER A 249 5.10 -5.81 -0.30
N ASP A 250 5.85 -5.39 -1.31
CA ASP A 250 7.02 -6.11 -1.81
C ASP A 250 8.28 -5.88 -0.94
N TYR A 251 8.31 -4.87 -0.08
CA TYR A 251 9.40 -4.63 0.86
C TYR A 251 9.46 -5.68 1.99
N HIS A 252 8.31 -6.21 2.39
CA HIS A 252 8.23 -7.15 3.50
C HIS A 252 8.12 -8.59 3.00
N ARG A 253 9.19 -9.36 3.23
CA ARG A 253 9.23 -10.82 3.05
C ARG A 253 9.14 -11.28 1.58
N SER A 254 9.76 -10.52 0.70
CA SER A 254 9.90 -10.87 -0.71
C SER A 254 11.34 -11.29 -1.00
N LEU A 255 11.49 -12.27 -1.88
CA LEU A 255 12.79 -12.73 -2.38
C LEU A 255 12.74 -12.81 -3.90
N ARG A 256 13.86 -12.51 -4.56
CA ARG A 256 14.05 -12.82 -5.97
C ARG A 256 14.66 -14.21 -6.10
N VAL A 257 13.92 -15.15 -6.65
CA VAL A 257 14.35 -16.51 -6.95
C VAL A 257 14.97 -16.53 -8.36
N PRO A 258 16.21 -17.03 -8.52
CA PRO A 258 16.83 -17.16 -9.84
C PRO A 258 16.14 -18.25 -10.66
N ARG A 259 15.98 -18.00 -11.96
CA ARG A 259 15.53 -18.98 -12.97
C ARG A 259 16.36 -18.80 -14.24
N GLU A 260 16.26 -19.75 -15.15
CA GLU A 260 16.99 -19.77 -16.42
C GLU A 260 16.70 -18.54 -17.32
N THR A 261 15.42 -18.17 -17.51
CA THR A 261 14.99 -17.17 -18.51
C THR A 261 14.44 -15.87 -17.94
N SER A 262 13.70 -15.91 -16.82
CA SER A 262 13.36 -14.72 -16.02
C SER A 262 13.32 -15.03 -14.53
N GLY A 263 13.96 -14.20 -13.70
CA GLY A 263 13.85 -14.32 -12.24
C GLY A 263 12.40 -14.16 -11.77
N GLU A 264 12.11 -14.65 -10.58
CA GLU A 264 10.75 -14.62 -10.02
C GLU A 264 10.75 -13.94 -8.64
N ILE A 265 9.77 -13.09 -8.36
CA ILE A 265 9.59 -12.57 -7.00
C ILE A 265 8.62 -13.46 -6.25
N THR A 266 9.07 -14.01 -5.11
CA THR A 266 8.26 -14.86 -4.23
C THR A 266 8.08 -14.18 -2.87
N ASN A 267 6.84 -14.09 -2.42
CA ASN A 267 6.49 -13.61 -1.08
C ASN A 267 6.42 -14.80 -0.11
N LEU A 268 7.13 -14.72 1.01
CA LEU A 268 7.19 -15.77 2.01
C LEU A 268 5.90 -15.79 2.87
N SER A 269 5.34 -16.98 3.13
CA SER A 269 4.04 -17.16 3.79
C SER A 269 4.04 -16.84 5.29
N ASN A 270 2.95 -16.26 5.83
CA ASN A 270 2.82 -15.84 7.25
C ASN A 270 2.95 -16.95 8.32
N LYS A 271 3.12 -18.23 7.96
CA LYS A 271 3.22 -19.34 8.94
C LYS A 271 4.38 -19.22 9.94
N LEU A 272 5.46 -18.50 9.60
CA LEU A 272 6.62 -18.29 10.47
C LEU A 272 6.42 -17.27 11.62
N MET A 273 5.25 -16.62 11.71
CA MET A 273 4.99 -15.65 12.78
C MET A 273 4.86 -16.27 14.19
N SER A 274 4.72 -17.59 14.30
CA SER A 274 4.69 -18.31 15.58
C SER A 274 6.00 -18.15 16.38
N VAL A 275 7.14 -18.02 15.70
CA VAL A 275 8.45 -17.82 16.35
C VAL A 275 8.56 -16.43 17.01
N HIS A 276 7.76 -15.45 16.55
CA HIS A 276 7.84 -14.06 17.03
C HIS A 276 7.19 -13.84 18.41
N LEU A 277 6.23 -14.69 18.81
CA LEU A 277 5.69 -14.67 20.18
C LEU A 277 6.74 -15.17 21.20
N SER A 278 7.64 -16.06 20.80
CA SER A 278 8.75 -16.53 21.63
C SER A 278 9.81 -15.45 21.84
N LEU A 279 10.05 -14.57 20.85
CA LEU A 279 11.04 -13.49 21.00
C LEU A 279 10.57 -12.38 21.95
N LYS A 280 9.27 -12.09 22.02
CA LYS A 280 8.72 -11.17 23.04
C LYS A 280 8.90 -11.72 24.45
N SER A 281 8.72 -13.02 24.68
CA SER A 281 8.98 -13.63 25.99
C SER A 281 10.48 -13.65 26.34
N VAL A 282 11.34 -13.84 25.34
CA VAL A 282 12.79 -13.80 25.50
C VAL A 282 13.28 -12.37 25.81
N ILE A 283 12.80 -11.36 25.10
CA ILE A 283 13.17 -9.95 25.34
C ILE A 283 12.59 -9.46 26.67
N SER A 284 11.36 -9.83 27.04
CA SER A 284 10.84 -9.53 28.39
C SER A 284 11.61 -10.25 29.48
N GLY A 285 12.07 -11.49 29.23
CA GLY A 285 12.91 -12.25 30.15
C GLY A 285 14.31 -11.68 30.32
N ILE A 286 14.91 -11.14 29.26
CA ILE A 286 16.22 -10.47 29.29
C ILE A 286 16.13 -9.12 30.01
N SER A 287 15.09 -8.32 29.75
CA SER A 287 14.85 -7.06 30.46
C SER A 287 14.63 -7.28 31.96
N HIS A 288 13.90 -8.34 32.34
CA HIS A 288 13.69 -8.70 33.74
C HIS A 288 14.97 -9.22 34.43
N ARG A 289 15.86 -9.92 33.71
CA ARG A 289 17.18 -10.34 34.23
C ARG A 289 18.15 -9.17 34.38
N ALA A 290 18.16 -8.23 33.42
CA ALA A 290 19.02 -7.04 33.49
C ALA A 290 18.62 -6.10 34.65
N SER A 291 17.31 -5.92 34.89
CA SER A 291 16.83 -5.15 36.05
C SER A 291 17.12 -5.86 37.38
N LEU A 292 17.09 -7.20 37.42
CA LEU A 292 17.47 -7.97 38.62
C LEU A 292 18.97 -7.92 38.92
N SER A 293 19.85 -7.89 37.90
CA SER A 293 21.30 -7.77 38.10
C SER A 293 21.74 -6.37 38.54
N ILE A 294 20.98 -5.33 38.19
CA ILE A 294 21.24 -3.95 38.64
C ILE A 294 20.70 -3.73 40.07
N LEU A 295 19.62 -4.42 40.46
CA LEU A 295 19.08 -4.38 41.81
C LEU A 295 19.81 -5.29 42.82
N HIS A 296 20.50 -6.34 42.35
CA HIS A 296 21.33 -7.22 43.19
C HIS A 296 22.83 -6.93 43.02
N GLY A 297 23.22 -5.65 43.09
CA GLY A 297 24.62 -5.30 43.32
C GLY A 297 25.12 -5.82 44.67
N LYS A 298 25.47 -7.11 44.71
CA LYS A 298 26.44 -7.81 45.54
C LYS A 298 26.98 -8.98 44.74
#